data_AF-A0A1C8V7W8-F1
#
_entry.id   AF-A0A1C8V7W8-F1
#
_cell.length_a   1.000
_cell.length_b   1.000
_cell.length_c   1.000
_cell.angle_alpha   90.00
_cell.angle_beta   90.00
_cell.angle_gamma   90.00
#
_symmetry.space_group_name_H-M   'P 1'
#
loop_
_entity.id
_entity.type
_entity.pdbx_description
1 polymer ?
#
loop_
_entity_poly.entity_id
_entity_poly.type
_entity_poly.pdbx_seq_one_letter_code
_entity_poly.pdbx_strand_id
1 'polypeptide(L)'
;LTRCGIGRLLLFDYDKVELANMNRLFFQPHQSGLSKVQAAAQTLRLINPDVDIFTYNYNITTVENFDKFTEILMTSSFTEGPVDLVLSCVDNFEARFAINTACNELGLNWFESGVS
;
A
#
# COMPACT_ATOMS: atom_id res chain seq x y z
N LEU A 1 -2.61 6.79 10.06
CA LEU A 1 -3.79 5.91 9.96
C LEU A 1 -3.82 4.83 11.04
N THR A 2 -2.83 3.92 11.13
CA THR A 2 -2.81 2.86 12.18
C THR A 2 -2.93 3.39 13.61
N ARG A 3 -2.14 4.41 13.97
CA ARG A 3 -2.23 5.06 15.30
C ARG A 3 -3.57 5.74 15.58
N CYS A 4 -4.34 6.05 14.53
CA CYS A 4 -5.67 6.65 14.65
C CYS A 4 -6.78 5.58 14.72
N GLY A 5 -6.43 4.28 14.63
CA GLY A 5 -7.40 3.19 14.65
C GLY A 5 -8.23 3.06 13.37
N ILE A 6 -7.63 3.29 12.19
CA ILE A 6 -8.29 2.90 10.93
C ILE A 6 -8.63 1.41 10.98
N GLY A 7 -9.79 0.99 10.49
CA GLY A 7 -10.17 -0.43 10.60
C GLY A 7 -9.25 -1.35 9.80
N ARG A 8 -8.90 -0.98 8.56
CA ARG A 8 -8.12 -1.82 7.65
C ARG A 8 -7.14 -1.00 6.81
N LEU A 9 -5.97 -1.57 6.55
CA LEU A 9 -4.98 -1.06 5.60
C LEU A 9 -4.55 -2.16 4.64
N LEU A 10 -4.55 -1.81 3.36
CA LEU A 10 -3.97 -2.62 2.30
C LEU A 10 -2.67 -1.94 1.84
N LEU A 11 -1.57 -2.67 1.90
CA LEU A 11 -0.25 -2.17 1.54
C LEU A 11 0.22 -2.85 0.26
N PHE A 12 0.54 -2.05 -0.76
CA PHE A 12 1.09 -2.49 -2.04
C PHE A 12 2.46 -1.86 -2.23
N ASP A 13 3.50 -2.69 -2.30
CA ASP A 13 4.87 -2.27 -2.61
C ASP A 13 5.65 -3.52 -3.00
N TYR A 14 6.44 -3.47 -4.08
CA TYR A 14 7.22 -4.61 -4.57
C TYR A 14 8.68 -4.59 -4.10
N ASP A 15 9.11 -3.50 -3.48
CA ASP A 15 10.50 -3.32 -3.07
C ASP A 15 10.82 -3.99 -1.74
N LYS A 16 12.12 -4.09 -1.50
CA LYS A 16 12.70 -4.47 -0.21
C LYS A 16 13.18 -3.25 0.56
N VAL A 17 13.30 -3.43 1.87
CA VAL A 17 13.94 -2.45 2.75
C VAL A 17 15.45 -2.47 2.51
N GLU A 18 16.00 -1.33 2.15
CA GLU A 18 17.44 -1.13 1.97
C GLU A 18 17.99 -0.21 3.05
N LEU A 19 19.29 -0.34 3.36
CA LEU A 19 19.97 0.57 4.29
C LEU A 19 19.91 2.02 3.79
N ALA A 20 19.86 2.23 2.47
CA ALA A 20 19.66 3.55 1.87
C ALA A 20 18.32 4.20 2.28
N ASN A 21 17.33 3.44 2.77
CA ASN A 21 16.06 3.97 3.25
C ASN A 21 16.11 4.49 4.69
N MET A 22 17.22 4.30 5.42
CA MET A 22 17.34 4.68 6.85
C MET A 22 17.46 6.19 7.09
N ASN A 23 17.69 6.97 6.03
CA ASN A 23 17.55 8.43 6.09
C ASN A 23 16.08 8.87 6.14
N ARG A 24 15.12 7.96 5.89
CA ARG A 24 13.69 8.19 6.02
C ARG A 24 13.18 7.59 7.33
N LEU A 25 12.09 8.14 7.84
CA LEU A 25 11.41 7.62 9.02
C LEU A 25 10.76 6.25 8.71
N PHE A 26 10.47 5.48 9.76
CA PHE A 26 9.69 4.25 9.80
C PHE A 26 10.47 2.92 9.81
N PHE A 27 11.29 2.61 8.80
CA PHE A 27 12.03 1.34 8.76
C PHE A 27 13.27 1.38 9.66
N GLN A 28 13.68 0.21 10.17
CA GLN A 28 14.85 0.05 11.04
C GLN A 28 15.93 -0.80 10.35
N PRO A 29 17.24 -0.63 10.69
CA PRO A 29 18.33 -1.33 10.02
C PRO A 29 18.21 -2.87 10.01
N HIS A 30 17.68 -3.46 11.09
CA HIS A 30 17.49 -4.91 11.19
C HIS A 30 16.41 -5.47 10.25
N GLN A 31 15.58 -4.61 9.66
CA GLN A 31 14.54 -5.01 8.70
C GLN A 31 15.06 -5.06 7.26
N SER A 32 16.34 -4.71 7.02
CA SER A 32 16.91 -4.71 5.68
C SER A 32 16.83 -6.12 5.04
N GLY A 33 16.41 -6.16 3.76
CA GLY A 33 16.20 -7.39 3.00
C GLY A 33 14.79 -7.96 3.07
N LEU A 34 13.96 -7.54 4.04
CA LEU A 34 12.52 -7.85 4.04
C LEU A 34 11.81 -7.04 2.95
N SER A 35 10.66 -7.51 2.46
CA SER A 35 9.80 -6.65 1.64
C SER A 35 9.30 -5.48 2.48
N LYS A 36 9.14 -4.31 1.86
CA LYS A 36 8.67 -3.10 2.54
C LYS A 36 7.30 -3.35 3.19
N VAL A 37 6.38 -3.99 2.47
CA VAL A 37 5.04 -4.32 3.00
C VAL A 37 5.10 -5.26 4.20
N GLN A 38 6.00 -6.25 4.22
CA GLN A 38 6.11 -7.20 5.32
C GLN A 38 6.74 -6.56 6.56
N ALA A 39 7.82 -5.80 6.38
CA ALA A 39 8.44 -5.02 7.46
C ALA A 39 7.46 -3.99 8.04
N ALA A 40 6.69 -3.32 7.19
CA ALA A 40 5.66 -2.39 7.61
C ALA A 40 4.56 -3.08 8.41
N ALA A 41 4.01 -4.19 7.92
CA ALA A 41 2.95 -4.91 8.62
C ALA A 41 3.38 -5.41 9.99
N GLN A 42 4.61 -5.91 10.14
CA GLN A 42 5.15 -6.31 11.44
C GLN A 42 5.17 -5.13 12.41
N THR A 43 5.71 -3.99 12.00
CA THR A 43 5.76 -2.79 12.84
C THR A 43 4.35 -2.26 13.17
N LEU A 44 3.46 -2.20 12.17
CA LEU A 44 2.12 -1.61 12.33
C LEU A 44 1.23 -2.46 13.25
N ARG A 45 1.29 -3.79 13.15
CA ARG A 45 0.53 -4.70 14.04
C ARG A 45 0.97 -4.59 15.50
N LEU A 46 2.25 -4.31 15.76
CA LEU A 46 2.76 -4.02 17.10
C LEU A 46 2.28 -2.66 17.62
N ILE A 47 2.13 -1.68 16.74
CA ILE A 47 1.67 -0.32 17.10
C ILE A 47 0.20 -0.32 17.47
N ASN A 48 -0.65 -1.00 16.71
CA ASN A 48 -2.07 -1.14 17.00
C ASN A 48 -2.58 -2.48 16.46
N PRO A 49 -2.84 -3.48 17.32
CA PRO A 49 -3.29 -4.81 16.90
C PRO A 49 -4.75 -4.83 16.42
N ASP A 50 -5.53 -3.77 16.66
CA ASP A 50 -6.94 -3.69 16.24
C ASP A 50 -7.09 -3.35 14.74
N VAL A 51 -5.99 -3.01 14.06
CA VAL A 51 -6.00 -2.67 12.63
C VAL A 51 -5.70 -3.90 11.79
N ASP A 52 -6.63 -4.23 10.88
CA ASP A 52 -6.40 -5.26 9.87
C ASP A 52 -5.34 -4.79 8.87
N ILE A 53 -4.19 -5.47 8.82
CA ILE A 53 -3.12 -5.16 7.85
C ILE A 53 -3.00 -6.28 6.82
N PHE A 54 -3.26 -5.97 5.55
CA PHE A 54 -3.04 -6.83 4.39
C PHE A 54 -1.86 -6.32 3.56
N THR A 55 -1.06 -7.25 3.05
CA THR A 55 0.18 -6.93 2.33
C THR A 55 0.24 -7.63 0.99
N TYR A 56 0.61 -6.87 -0.04
CA TYR A 56 0.69 -7.32 -1.41
C TYR A 56 2.06 -6.93 -1.97
N ASN A 57 2.96 -7.90 -2.03
CA ASN A 57 4.36 -7.70 -2.46
C ASN A 57 4.52 -7.97 -3.96
N TYR A 58 3.98 -7.09 -4.80
CA TYR A 58 4.08 -7.20 -6.25
C TYR A 58 3.95 -5.83 -6.93
N ASN A 59 4.41 -5.73 -8.18
CA ASN A 59 4.31 -4.51 -8.96
C ASN A 59 2.92 -4.40 -9.60
N ILE A 60 2.17 -3.37 -9.24
CA ILE A 60 0.81 -3.12 -9.73
C ILE A 60 0.74 -2.74 -11.23
N THR A 61 1.86 -2.39 -11.87
CA THR A 61 1.85 -1.93 -13.27
C THR A 61 1.91 -3.06 -14.29
N THR A 62 2.28 -4.27 -13.87
CA THR A 62 2.29 -5.43 -14.77
C THR A 62 0.85 -5.89 -15.03
N VAL A 63 0.53 -6.27 -16.27
CA VAL A 63 -0.83 -6.67 -16.70
C VAL A 63 -1.49 -7.66 -15.72
N GLU A 64 -0.81 -8.77 -15.39
CA GLU A 64 -1.35 -9.79 -14.49
C GLU A 64 -1.69 -9.25 -13.08
N ASN A 65 -0.83 -8.39 -12.52
CA ASN A 65 -1.03 -7.84 -11.19
C ASN A 65 -2.00 -6.66 -11.16
N PHE A 66 -2.21 -5.99 -12.29
CA PHE A 66 -3.14 -4.86 -12.38
C PHE A 66 -4.58 -5.35 -12.18
N ASP A 67 -4.97 -6.43 -12.84
CA ASP A 67 -6.29 -7.05 -12.67
C ASP A 67 -6.52 -7.51 -11.23
N LYS A 68 -5.49 -8.11 -10.63
CA LYS A 68 -5.54 -8.49 -9.21
C LYS A 68 -5.66 -7.28 -8.28
N PHE A 69 -4.93 -6.20 -8.57
CA PHE A 69 -5.00 -4.97 -7.80
C PHE A 69 -6.40 -4.35 -7.84
N THR A 70 -7.02 -4.25 -9.01
CA THR A 70 -8.39 -3.71 -9.15
C THR A 70 -9.42 -4.59 -8.46
N GLU A 71 -9.32 -5.92 -8.57
CA GLU A 71 -10.18 -6.87 -7.86
C GLU A 71 -10.10 -6.67 -6.33
N ILE A 72 -8.89 -6.57 -5.79
CA ILE A 72 -8.67 -6.36 -4.36
C ILE A 72 -9.28 -5.03 -3.91
N LEU A 73 -9.09 -3.95 -4.67
CA LEU A 73 -9.67 -2.65 -4.37
C LEU A 73 -11.20 -2.69 -4.30
N MET A 74 -11.85 -3.56 -5.08
CA MET A 74 -13.31 -3.68 -5.15
C MET A 74 -13.93 -4.62 -4.13
N THR A 75 -13.13 -5.42 -3.43
CA THR A 75 -13.63 -6.53 -2.58
C THR A 75 -13.12 -6.49 -1.14
N SER A 76 -12.18 -5.59 -0.81
CA SER A 76 -11.45 -5.65 0.46
C SER A 76 -11.98 -4.76 1.57
N SER A 77 -13.13 -4.11 1.41
CA SER A 77 -13.79 -3.42 2.52
C SER A 77 -14.35 -4.42 3.55
N PHE A 78 -14.87 -3.92 4.67
CA PHE A 78 -15.52 -4.77 5.67
C PHE A 78 -16.84 -5.39 5.20
N THR A 79 -17.45 -4.83 4.16
CA THR A 79 -18.69 -5.34 3.57
C THR A 79 -18.44 -6.11 2.27
N GLU A 80 -17.22 -6.62 2.09
CA GLU A 80 -16.78 -7.31 0.87
C GLU A 80 -16.96 -6.46 -0.40
N GLY A 81 -16.82 -5.14 -0.26
CA GLY A 81 -16.99 -4.15 -1.32
C GLY A 81 -15.75 -3.28 -1.53
N PRO A 82 -15.92 -2.14 -2.24
CA PRO A 82 -14.80 -1.28 -2.58
C PRO A 82 -14.18 -0.63 -1.36
N VAL A 83 -12.86 -0.43 -1.39
CA VAL A 83 -12.16 0.36 -0.38
C VAL A 83 -12.69 1.80 -0.36
N ASP A 84 -12.71 2.42 0.82
CA ASP A 84 -13.25 3.77 0.98
C ASP A 84 -12.34 4.84 0.35
N LEU A 85 -11.03 4.58 0.29
CA LEU A 85 -10.03 5.53 -0.17
C LEU A 85 -8.75 4.82 -0.63
N VAL A 86 -8.20 5.26 -1.77
CA VAL A 86 -6.87 4.87 -2.23
C VAL A 86 -5.87 6.01 -1.99
N LEU A 87 -4.69 5.70 -1.46
CA LEU A 87 -3.61 6.67 -1.24
C LEU A 87 -2.40 6.30 -2.10
N SER A 88 -2.05 7.16 -3.04
CA SER A 88 -0.86 7.00 -3.88
C SER A 88 0.34 7.71 -3.25
N CYS A 89 1.32 6.92 -2.81
CA CYS A 89 2.59 7.38 -2.21
C CYS A 89 3.80 6.87 -3.00
N VAL A 90 3.65 6.69 -4.32
CA VAL A 90 4.66 6.12 -5.21
C VAL A 90 5.57 7.19 -5.83
N ASP A 91 6.79 6.80 -6.18
CA ASP A 91 7.84 7.71 -6.65
C ASP A 91 8.00 7.79 -8.18
N ASN A 92 7.27 6.95 -8.93
CA ASN A 92 7.36 6.90 -10.38
C ASN A 92 6.01 7.15 -11.05
N PHE A 93 6.05 7.73 -12.25
CA PHE A 93 4.84 8.08 -12.99
C PHE A 93 4.04 6.87 -13.46
N GLU A 94 4.69 5.75 -13.79
CA GLU A 94 4.01 4.54 -14.26
C GLU A 94 3.01 4.02 -13.23
N ALA A 95 3.43 3.89 -11.97
CA ALA A 95 2.56 3.49 -10.87
C ALA A 95 1.46 4.53 -10.59
N ARG A 96 1.75 5.83 -10.73
CA ARG A 96 0.71 6.88 -10.60
C ARG A 96 -0.35 6.76 -11.68
N PHE A 97 0.05 6.50 -12.93
CA PHE A 97 -0.87 6.28 -14.03
C PHE A 97 -1.69 5.01 -13.83
N ALA A 98 -1.09 3.91 -13.37
CA ALA A 98 -1.83 2.68 -13.04
C ALA A 98 -2.91 2.94 -11.98
N ILE A 99 -2.56 3.60 -10.87
CA ILE A 99 -3.53 3.94 -9.81
C ILE A 99 -4.63 4.86 -10.34
N ASN A 100 -4.27 5.88 -11.12
CA ASN A 100 -5.23 6.81 -11.72
C ASN A 100 -6.20 6.08 -12.67
N THR A 101 -5.71 5.18 -13.53
CA THR A 101 -6.55 4.39 -14.43
C THR A 101 -7.53 3.53 -13.64
N ALA A 102 -7.02 2.76 -12.66
CA ALA A 102 -7.86 1.93 -11.80
C ALA A 102 -8.95 2.74 -11.07
N CYS A 103 -8.58 3.86 -10.44
CA CYS A 103 -9.54 4.64 -9.67
C CYS A 103 -10.59 5.34 -10.56
N ASN A 104 -10.21 5.81 -11.75
CA ASN A 104 -11.15 6.41 -12.70
C ASN A 104 -12.14 5.38 -13.26
N GLU A 105 -11.67 4.19 -13.62
CA GLU A 105 -12.53 3.11 -14.15
C GLU A 105 -13.50 2.58 -13.09
N LEU A 106 -13.04 2.46 -11.84
CA LEU A 106 -13.83 1.91 -10.73
C LEU A 106 -14.66 2.98 -9.98
N GLY A 107 -14.45 4.26 -10.27
CA GLY A 107 -15.12 5.37 -9.57
C GLY A 107 -14.69 5.50 -8.10
N LEU A 108 -13.43 5.19 -7.78
CA LEU A 108 -12.88 5.25 -6.42
C LEU A 108 -12.32 6.63 -6.10
N ASN A 109 -12.58 7.09 -4.87
CA ASN A 109 -11.91 8.28 -4.34
C ASN A 109 -10.45 7.96 -4.04
N TRP A 110 -9.55 8.87 -4.43
CA TRP A 110 -8.12 8.70 -4.18
C TRP A 110 -7.40 10.02 -3.99
N PHE A 111 -6.29 9.98 -3.25
CA PHE A 111 -5.35 11.09 -3.13
C PHE A 111 -3.97 10.68 -3.63
N GLU A 112 -3.28 11.64 -4.23
CA GLU A 112 -1.88 11.49 -4.66
C GLU A 112 -0.96 12.34 -3.79
N SER A 113 0.25 11.83 -3.59
CA SER A 113 1.33 12.56 -2.92
C SER A 113 2.65 12.37 -3.66
N GLY A 114 3.47 13.42 -3.67
CA GLY A 114 4.81 13.41 -4.24
C GLY A 114 5.73 14.35 -3.49
N VAL A 115 7.04 14.04 -3.50
CA VAL A 115 8.09 14.91 -2.98
C VAL A 115 9.11 15.13 -4.10
N SER A 116 9.55 16.37 -4.27
CA SER A 116 10.54 16.80 -5.27
C SER A 116 11.97 16.45 -4.89
#